data_AF-V5HJV1-F1
#
_entry.id   AF-V5HJV1-F1
#
_cell.length_a   1.000
_cell.length_b   1.000
_cell.length_c   1.000
_cell.angle_alpha   90.00
_cell.angle_beta   90.00
_cell.angle_gamma   90.00
#
_symmetry.space_group_name_H-M   'P 1'
#
loop_
_entity.id
_entity.type
_entity.pdbx_description
1 polymer ?
#
loop_
_entity_poly.entity_id
_entity_poly.type
_entity_poly.pdbx_seq_one_letter_code
_entity_poly.pdbx_strand_id
1 'polypeptide(L)'
;FFVTGHCVLLELGKNEEWKGLPPSKSLCTNLSVAVVHDDGKTFNGTRSAALQLALMLGASKDNETNCKNQSGYLLSNMTGGSRSELSKCSKQAISEFSKKKSNEKCLKGPGTPAKHNNNLLANTFYAVKGTDECQVYSSDSNNITKCEIIKVPDLEHQNQAPCKITCCDETGKTEEGYMTSSADGTQCETEKICLSGNC
;
A
#
# COMPACT_ATOMS: atom_id res chain seq x y z
N PHE A 1 -3.14 -11.44 -12.06
CA PHE A 1 -3.30 -11.12 -10.64
C PHE A 1 -4.58 -11.74 -10.15
N PHE A 2 -4.56 -12.28 -8.94
CA PHE A 2 -5.74 -12.68 -8.19
C PHE A 2 -5.78 -11.80 -6.93
N VAL A 3 -6.85 -11.02 -6.75
CA VAL A 3 -7.01 -10.10 -5.61
C VAL A 3 -8.13 -10.67 -4.74
N THR A 4 -7.91 -10.75 -3.43
CA THR A 4 -8.87 -11.35 -2.49
C THR A 4 -8.96 -10.58 -1.17
N GLY A 5 -10.17 -10.51 -0.61
CA GLY A 5 -10.40 -9.99 0.74
C GLY A 5 -10.03 -10.99 1.85
N HIS A 6 -9.76 -12.24 1.50
CA HIS A 6 -9.28 -13.23 2.47
C HIS A 6 -7.80 -13.01 2.75
N CYS A 7 -7.43 -13.03 4.03
CA CYS A 7 -6.02 -13.07 4.44
C CYS A 7 -5.39 -14.32 3.82
N VAL A 8 -4.53 -14.10 2.84
CA VAL A 8 -3.70 -15.16 2.29
C VAL A 8 -2.55 -15.29 3.26
N LEU A 9 -2.61 -16.32 4.12
CA LEU A 9 -1.51 -16.65 5.01
C LEU A 9 -0.31 -17.04 4.14
N LEU A 10 0.56 -16.07 3.89
CA LEU A 10 1.95 -16.29 3.57
C LEU A 10 2.58 -16.72 4.90
N GLU A 11 2.30 -17.95 5.35
CA GLU A 11 3.02 -18.48 6.50
C GLU A 11 4.52 -18.37 6.17
N LEU A 12 5.32 -17.91 7.13
CA LEU A 12 6.42 -18.69 7.73
C LEU A 12 7.47 -17.76 8.39
N GLY A 13 8.19 -18.33 9.37
CA GLY A 13 9.07 -17.62 10.31
C GLY A 13 10.28 -16.87 9.72
N LYS A 14 11.18 -16.41 10.60
CA LYS A 14 12.26 -15.42 10.38
C LYS A 14 13.12 -15.49 9.10
N ASN A 15 13.11 -16.58 8.32
CA ASN A 15 13.91 -16.77 7.10
C ASN A 15 13.07 -17.00 5.82
N GLU A 16 11.75 -16.89 5.91
CA GLU A 16 10.83 -17.27 4.82
C GLU A 16 10.02 -16.07 4.33
N GLU A 17 10.52 -14.86 4.58
CA GLU A 17 9.79 -13.60 4.43
C GLU A 17 9.21 -13.39 3.01
N TRP A 18 9.81 -14.00 2.00
CA TRP A 18 9.38 -13.87 0.60
C TRP A 18 8.63 -15.09 0.06
N LYS A 19 8.34 -16.10 0.90
CA LYS A 19 7.59 -17.28 0.46
C LYS A 19 6.13 -16.91 0.21
N GLY A 20 5.60 -17.44 -0.89
CA GLY A 20 4.24 -17.18 -1.38
C GLY A 20 4.08 -15.87 -2.19
N LEU A 21 5.15 -15.09 -2.37
CA LEU A 21 5.24 -14.08 -3.42
C LEU A 21 5.64 -14.71 -4.77
N PRO A 22 5.34 -14.07 -5.91
CA PRO A 22 5.74 -14.60 -7.22
C PRO A 22 7.27 -14.72 -7.34
N PRO A 23 7.76 -15.76 -8.04
CA PRO A 23 9.19 -15.86 -8.34
C PRO A 23 9.67 -14.64 -9.12
N SER A 24 10.88 -14.16 -8.82
CA SER A 24 11.46 -13.04 -9.56
C SER A 24 11.69 -13.41 -11.03
N LYS A 25 11.56 -12.42 -11.94
CA LYS A 25 11.79 -12.60 -13.39
C LYS A 25 10.86 -13.64 -14.05
N SER A 26 9.71 -13.88 -13.44
CA SER A 26 8.72 -14.88 -13.89
C SER A 26 7.73 -14.35 -14.91
N LEU A 27 7.78 -13.06 -15.27
CA LEU A 27 6.90 -12.51 -16.29
C LEU A 27 7.10 -13.24 -17.63
N CYS A 28 6.01 -13.57 -18.31
CA CYS A 28 5.98 -14.40 -19.53
C CYS A 28 6.37 -15.86 -19.33
N THR A 29 6.05 -16.41 -18.17
CA THR A 29 6.17 -17.84 -17.89
C THR A 29 4.83 -18.37 -17.39
N ASN A 30 4.71 -19.68 -17.23
CA ASN A 30 3.58 -20.29 -16.54
C ASN A 30 3.50 -19.91 -15.04
N LEU A 31 4.53 -19.26 -14.49
CA LEU A 31 4.59 -18.77 -13.12
C LEU A 31 4.24 -17.28 -12.99
N SER A 32 3.74 -16.63 -14.06
CA SER A 32 3.30 -15.22 -14.06
C SER A 32 1.98 -15.00 -13.29
N VAL A 33 1.94 -15.42 -12.02
CA VAL A 33 0.78 -15.32 -11.14
C VAL A 33 1.18 -14.63 -9.85
N ALA A 34 0.38 -13.63 -9.48
CA ALA A 34 0.51 -12.86 -8.25
C ALA A 34 -0.83 -12.91 -7.50
N VAL A 35 -0.77 -13.15 -6.19
CA VAL A 35 -1.92 -13.27 -5.29
C VAL A 35 -1.83 -12.16 -4.26
N VAL A 36 -2.83 -11.28 -4.24
CA VAL A 36 -2.83 -10.05 -3.47
C VAL A 36 -3.99 -10.08 -2.49
N HIS A 37 -3.70 -9.87 -1.21
CA HIS A 37 -4.71 -9.55 -0.22
C HIS A 37 -4.99 -8.05 -0.27
N ASP A 38 -6.27 -7.69 -0.37
CA ASP A 38 -6.74 -6.32 -0.19
C ASP A 38 -7.80 -6.32 0.90
N ASP A 39 -7.53 -5.62 2.00
CA ASP A 39 -8.45 -5.57 3.14
C ASP A 39 -9.68 -4.68 2.86
N GLY A 40 -9.65 -3.88 1.79
CA GLY A 40 -10.70 -2.91 1.45
C GLY A 40 -10.82 -1.73 2.43
N LYS A 41 -9.91 -1.64 3.42
CA LYS A 41 -9.88 -0.62 4.49
C LYS A 41 -8.65 0.29 4.41
N THR A 42 -7.54 -0.21 3.90
CA THR A 42 -6.27 0.50 3.79
C THR A 42 -5.77 0.59 2.35
N PHE A 43 -6.47 -0.07 1.42
CA PHE A 43 -6.04 -0.26 0.03
C PHE A 43 -4.63 -0.85 -0.08
N ASN A 44 -4.22 -1.65 0.93
CA ASN A 44 -2.93 -2.35 0.97
C ASN A 44 -2.71 -3.24 -0.26
N GLY A 45 -3.81 -3.66 -0.92
CA GLY A 45 -3.76 -4.39 -2.18
C GLY A 45 -3.00 -3.67 -3.28
N THR A 46 -3.06 -2.33 -3.35
CA THR A 46 -2.35 -1.55 -4.39
C THR A 46 -0.83 -1.67 -4.25
N ARG A 47 -0.32 -1.47 -3.02
CA ARG A 47 1.11 -1.58 -2.71
C ARG A 47 1.60 -3.02 -2.92
N SER A 48 0.82 -3.99 -2.45
CA SER A 48 1.13 -5.42 -2.60
C SER A 48 1.15 -5.85 -4.07
N ALA A 49 0.20 -5.39 -4.88
CA ALA A 49 0.17 -5.65 -6.32
C ALA A 49 1.39 -5.04 -7.04
N ALA A 50 1.75 -3.79 -6.70
CA ALA A 50 2.93 -3.13 -7.25
C ALA A 50 4.22 -3.87 -6.90
N LEU A 51 4.38 -4.29 -5.64
CA LEU A 51 5.52 -5.10 -5.18
C LEU A 51 5.63 -6.41 -5.97
N GLN A 52 4.54 -7.16 -6.08
CA GLN A 52 4.53 -8.45 -6.76
C GLN A 52 4.78 -8.31 -8.26
N LEU A 53 4.23 -7.28 -8.89
CA LEU A 53 4.53 -6.95 -10.28
C LEU A 53 6.02 -6.63 -10.47
N ALA A 54 6.60 -5.84 -9.58
CA ALA A 54 8.02 -5.50 -9.63
C ALA A 54 8.91 -6.75 -9.50
N LEU A 55 8.58 -7.69 -8.61
CA LEU A 55 9.26 -8.98 -8.50
C LEU A 55 9.17 -9.78 -9.82
N MET A 56 7.98 -9.91 -10.41
CA MET A 56 7.80 -10.60 -11.69
C MET A 56 8.61 -9.94 -12.83
N LEU A 57 8.73 -8.61 -12.81
CA LEU A 57 9.57 -7.82 -13.70
C LEU A 57 11.08 -7.90 -13.37
N GLY A 58 11.45 -8.66 -12.35
CA GLY A 58 12.84 -8.93 -12.01
C GLY A 58 13.50 -7.90 -11.10
N ALA A 59 12.71 -7.09 -10.38
CA ALA A 59 13.24 -6.20 -9.34
C ALA A 59 14.06 -6.99 -8.31
N SER A 60 15.14 -6.36 -7.85
CA SER A 60 15.92 -6.85 -6.73
C SER A 60 15.19 -6.55 -5.43
N LYS A 61 15.19 -7.51 -4.50
CA LYS A 61 14.81 -7.24 -3.12
C LYS A 61 15.91 -6.38 -2.48
N ASP A 62 15.50 -5.30 -1.82
CA ASP A 62 16.43 -4.28 -1.32
C ASP A 62 17.21 -4.76 -0.08
N ASN A 63 16.73 -5.81 0.60
CA ASN A 63 17.37 -6.43 1.76
C ASN A 63 18.33 -7.59 1.44
N GLU A 64 18.16 -8.29 0.30
CA GLU A 64 18.93 -9.51 -0.03
C GLU A 64 20.14 -9.28 -0.95
N THR A 65 20.22 -8.17 -1.68
CA THR A 65 21.24 -7.95 -2.72
C THR A 65 22.35 -6.98 -2.29
N ASN A 66 23.32 -6.66 -3.17
CA ASN A 66 24.31 -5.57 -3.00
C ASN A 66 23.68 -4.17 -2.85
N CYS A 67 22.35 -4.11 -2.75
CA CYS A 67 21.50 -2.94 -2.65
C CYS A 67 21.14 -2.61 -1.20
N LYS A 68 21.94 -3.11 -0.25
CA LYS A 68 21.79 -2.87 1.19
C LYS A 68 21.67 -1.37 1.45
N ASN A 69 20.83 -1.01 2.43
CA ASN A 69 20.55 0.35 2.91
C ASN A 69 19.52 1.17 2.10
N GLN A 70 18.67 0.54 1.29
CA GLN A 70 17.52 1.19 0.65
C GLN A 70 16.25 1.01 1.49
N SER A 71 16.28 1.42 2.76
CA SER A 71 15.10 1.31 3.64
C SER A 71 13.93 2.14 3.14
N GLY A 72 12.71 1.62 3.32
CA GLY A 72 11.47 2.31 2.99
C GLY A 72 11.05 2.25 1.53
N TYR A 73 11.90 1.85 0.57
CA TYR A 73 11.47 1.63 -0.82
C TYR A 73 10.53 0.43 -0.96
N LEU A 74 9.82 0.35 -2.09
CA LEU A 74 8.78 -0.65 -2.32
C LEU A 74 9.26 -2.08 -2.05
N LEU A 75 10.51 -2.44 -2.34
CA LEU A 75 11.05 -3.81 -2.17
C LEU A 75 11.90 -3.96 -0.89
N SER A 76 11.73 -3.08 0.11
CA SER A 76 12.47 -3.16 1.38
C SER A 76 11.93 -4.18 2.38
N ASN A 77 10.68 -4.65 2.22
CA ASN A 77 10.07 -5.75 2.97
C ASN A 77 9.04 -6.49 2.10
N MET A 78 8.46 -7.57 2.61
CA MET A 78 7.47 -8.39 1.88
C MET A 78 6.09 -7.73 1.67
N THR A 79 5.73 -6.74 2.48
CA THR A 79 4.42 -6.03 2.41
C THR A 79 4.50 -4.69 1.68
N GLY A 80 5.68 -4.34 1.18
CA GLY A 80 5.98 -3.05 0.60
C GLY A 80 6.44 -2.02 1.63
N GLY A 81 7.54 -1.34 1.31
CA GLY A 81 8.06 -0.25 2.14
C GLY A 81 7.10 0.95 2.23
N SER A 82 7.44 1.90 3.09
CA SER A 82 6.65 3.13 3.29
C SER A 82 6.59 4.03 2.06
N ARG A 83 7.53 3.89 1.13
CA ARG A 83 7.59 4.59 -0.15
C ARG A 83 7.09 3.69 -1.27
N SER A 84 6.23 4.25 -2.12
CA SER A 84 5.74 3.60 -3.34
C SER A 84 6.79 3.50 -4.45
N GLU A 85 7.96 4.12 -4.26
CA GLU A 85 9.04 4.15 -5.24
C GLU A 85 9.87 2.88 -5.27
N LEU A 86 10.39 2.55 -6.45
CA LEU A 86 11.45 1.56 -6.61
C LEU A 86 12.82 2.17 -6.29
N SER A 87 13.65 1.40 -5.56
CA SER A 87 15.06 1.74 -5.35
C SER A 87 15.82 1.82 -6.67
N LYS A 88 17.00 2.46 -6.67
CA LYS A 88 17.88 2.51 -7.85
C LYS A 88 18.22 1.10 -8.36
N CYS A 89 18.44 0.17 -7.45
CA CYS A 89 18.72 -1.22 -7.77
C CYS A 89 17.54 -1.94 -8.41
N SER A 90 16.35 -1.82 -7.84
CA SER A 90 15.13 -2.38 -8.39
C SER A 90 14.89 -1.88 -9.81
N LYS A 91 15.04 -0.56 -10.04
CA LYS A 91 14.92 0.06 -11.37
C LYS A 91 15.94 -0.51 -12.36
N GLN A 92 17.20 -0.66 -11.96
CA GLN A 92 18.25 -1.22 -12.80
C GLN A 92 17.95 -2.69 -13.18
N ALA A 93 17.57 -3.52 -12.22
CA ALA A 93 17.28 -4.93 -12.44
C ALA A 93 16.08 -5.14 -13.38
N ILE A 94 15.00 -4.35 -13.20
CA ILE A 94 13.86 -4.32 -14.13
C ILE A 94 14.29 -3.90 -15.53
N SER A 95 15.14 -2.88 -15.66
CA SER A 95 15.64 -2.42 -16.96
C SER A 95 16.42 -3.52 -17.68
N GLU A 96 17.31 -4.22 -16.97
CA GLU A 96 18.07 -5.34 -17.52
C GLU A 96 17.18 -6.52 -17.93
N PHE A 97 16.19 -6.87 -17.10
CA PHE A 97 15.21 -7.90 -17.43
C PHE A 97 14.40 -7.54 -18.67
N SER A 98 13.89 -6.31 -18.73
CA SER A 98 13.09 -5.79 -19.85
C SER A 98 13.89 -5.79 -21.16
N LYS A 99 15.17 -5.40 -21.13
CA LYS A 99 16.07 -5.47 -22.30
C LYS A 99 16.24 -6.90 -22.79
N LYS A 100 16.47 -7.86 -21.89
CA LYS A 100 16.62 -9.28 -22.23
C LYS A 100 15.34 -9.89 -22.81
N LYS A 101 14.19 -9.45 -22.31
CA LYS A 101 12.85 -9.93 -22.71
C LYS A 101 12.21 -9.08 -23.82
N SER A 102 12.93 -8.10 -24.36
CA SER A 102 12.43 -7.16 -25.38
C SER A 102 11.89 -7.83 -26.64
N ASN A 103 12.30 -9.06 -26.93
CA ASN A 103 11.84 -9.82 -28.10
C ASN A 103 10.62 -10.71 -27.84
N GLU A 104 10.21 -10.89 -26.59
CA GLU A 104 9.12 -11.77 -26.21
C GLU A 104 7.76 -11.23 -26.64
N LYS A 105 6.94 -12.06 -27.28
CA LYS A 105 5.63 -11.65 -27.80
C LYS A 105 4.65 -11.23 -26.70
N CYS A 106 4.72 -11.85 -25.53
CA CYS A 106 3.88 -11.55 -24.36
C CYS A 106 4.08 -10.14 -23.77
N LEU A 107 5.22 -9.49 -24.02
CA LEU A 107 5.50 -8.11 -23.61
C LEU A 107 5.29 -7.10 -24.74
N LYS A 108 4.92 -7.59 -25.93
CA LYS A 108 4.71 -6.77 -27.12
C LYS A 108 3.23 -6.59 -27.40
N GLY A 109 2.90 -5.38 -27.84
CA GLY A 109 1.58 -5.03 -28.34
C GLY A 109 0.75 -4.25 -27.32
N PRO A 110 -0.22 -3.45 -27.81
CA PRO A 110 -1.19 -2.82 -26.93
C PRO A 110 -2.05 -3.93 -26.33
N GLY A 111 -1.86 -4.21 -25.04
CA GLY A 111 -2.83 -5.00 -24.30
C GLY A 111 -4.20 -4.32 -24.40
N THR A 112 -5.29 -5.09 -24.37
CA THR A 112 -6.61 -4.51 -24.15
C THR A 112 -6.55 -3.75 -22.83
N PRO A 113 -6.77 -2.42 -22.82
CA PRO A 113 -6.78 -1.67 -21.57
C PRO A 113 -7.78 -2.31 -20.62
N ALA A 114 -7.39 -2.49 -19.36
CA ALA A 114 -8.35 -2.89 -18.35
C ALA A 114 -9.51 -1.88 -18.34
N LYS A 115 -10.73 -2.36 -18.09
CA LYS A 115 -11.89 -1.48 -17.96
C LYS A 115 -11.57 -0.44 -16.88
N HIS A 116 -11.43 0.82 -17.30
CA HIS A 116 -11.10 1.90 -16.38
C HIS A 116 -12.32 2.16 -15.50
N ASN A 117 -12.14 1.98 -14.19
CA ASN A 117 -12.99 2.65 -13.22
C ASN A 117 -12.53 4.11 -13.13
N ASN A 118 -13.39 5.00 -12.62
CA ASN A 118 -12.96 6.36 -12.31
C ASN A 118 -11.72 6.27 -11.38
N ASN A 119 -10.62 6.92 -11.77
CA ASN A 119 -9.39 6.97 -10.97
C ASN A 119 -9.63 7.86 -9.74
N LEU A 120 -10.29 7.31 -8.73
CA LEU A 120 -10.57 8.01 -7.48
C LEU A 120 -9.38 7.85 -6.53
N LEU A 121 -8.97 8.95 -5.93
CA LEU A 121 -8.14 8.92 -4.72
C LEU A 121 -8.94 8.30 -3.57
N ALA A 122 -8.26 7.77 -2.56
CA ALA A 122 -8.89 7.07 -1.46
C ALA A 122 -9.88 7.96 -0.70
N ASN A 123 -9.56 9.24 -0.49
CA ASN A 123 -10.47 10.20 0.14
C ASN A 123 -11.77 10.38 -0.66
N THR A 124 -11.68 10.48 -1.98
CA THR A 124 -12.85 10.62 -2.86
C THR A 124 -13.65 9.32 -2.90
N PHE A 125 -12.97 8.16 -2.91
CA PHE A 125 -13.64 6.86 -2.82
C PHE A 125 -14.46 6.75 -1.53
N TYR A 126 -13.86 7.09 -0.39
CA TYR A 126 -14.55 7.09 0.90
C TYR A 126 -15.75 8.03 0.93
N ALA A 127 -15.59 9.26 0.42
CA ALA A 127 -16.69 10.22 0.31
C ALA A 127 -17.86 9.68 -0.52
N VAL A 128 -17.58 9.06 -1.68
CA VAL A 128 -18.62 8.44 -2.53
C VAL A 128 -19.30 7.26 -1.84
N LYS A 129 -18.59 6.54 -0.97
CA LYS A 129 -19.13 5.42 -0.21
C LYS A 129 -19.81 5.82 1.10
N GLY A 130 -19.76 7.09 1.49
CA GLY A 130 -20.32 7.56 2.76
C GLY A 130 -19.61 6.95 3.97
N THR A 131 -18.29 6.75 3.88
CA THR A 131 -17.43 6.22 4.95
C THR A 131 -16.19 7.10 5.09
N ASP A 132 -15.32 6.78 6.04
CA ASP A 132 -13.98 7.35 6.16
C ASP A 132 -12.95 6.30 6.66
N GLU A 133 -11.69 6.72 6.78
CA GLU A 133 -10.56 5.88 7.21
C GLU A 133 -10.67 5.32 8.64
N CYS A 134 -11.62 5.79 9.45
CA CYS A 134 -11.97 5.23 10.77
C CYS A 134 -13.19 4.31 10.67
N GLN A 135 -14.26 4.76 9.99
CA GLN A 135 -15.52 4.04 9.89
C GLN A 135 -15.41 2.68 9.21
N VAL A 136 -14.41 2.49 8.33
CA VAL A 136 -14.11 1.18 7.71
C VAL A 136 -13.73 0.09 8.73
N TYR A 137 -13.42 0.44 9.97
CA TYR A 137 -13.14 -0.49 11.06
C TYR A 137 -14.35 -0.80 11.95
N SER A 138 -15.49 -0.14 11.72
CA SER A 138 -16.72 -0.40 12.46
C SER A 138 -17.25 -1.82 12.21
N SER A 139 -17.95 -2.36 13.21
CA SER A 139 -18.67 -3.63 13.17
C SER A 139 -20.07 -3.44 13.76
N ASP A 140 -20.92 -4.46 13.64
CA ASP A 140 -22.29 -4.44 14.22
C ASP A 140 -22.31 -4.16 15.73
N SER A 141 -21.20 -4.45 16.42
CA SER A 141 -21.06 -4.29 17.87
C SER A 141 -20.20 -3.09 18.29
N ASN A 142 -19.59 -2.38 17.34
CA ASN A 142 -18.68 -1.29 17.65
C ASN A 142 -18.62 -0.26 16.53
N ASN A 143 -19.00 0.98 16.82
CA ASN A 143 -18.93 2.09 15.88
C ASN A 143 -17.62 2.86 16.09
N ILE A 144 -16.78 2.90 15.07
CA ILE A 144 -15.49 3.59 15.09
C ILE A 144 -15.61 4.88 14.30
N THR A 145 -15.30 6.01 14.94
CA THR A 145 -15.36 7.33 14.32
C THR A 145 -14.03 8.06 14.48
N LYS A 146 -13.85 9.17 13.75
CA LYS A 146 -12.76 10.11 14.03
C LYS A 146 -12.97 10.67 15.43
N CYS A 147 -11.92 10.68 16.25
CA CYS A 147 -12.01 11.23 17.59
C CYS A 147 -12.34 12.72 17.55
N GLU A 148 -13.16 13.19 18.49
CA GLU A 148 -13.28 14.63 18.71
C GLU A 148 -11.94 15.15 19.23
N ILE A 149 -11.43 16.22 18.62
CA ILE A 149 -10.25 16.90 19.15
C ILE A 149 -10.67 17.48 20.49
N ILE A 150 -10.31 16.84 21.60
CA ILE A 150 -10.52 17.42 22.93
C ILE A 150 -9.67 18.69 22.96
N LYS A 151 -10.33 19.84 22.83
CA LYS A 151 -9.72 21.15 23.01
C LYS A 151 -9.44 21.34 24.50
N VAL A 152 -8.45 20.64 25.03
CA VAL A 152 -7.93 20.93 26.36
C VAL A 152 -7.16 22.26 26.23
N PRO A 153 -7.54 23.32 26.96
CA PRO A 153 -6.95 24.66 26.80
C PRO A 153 -5.43 24.73 27.01
N ASP A 154 -4.84 23.69 27.60
CA ASP A 154 -3.44 23.67 28.07
C ASP A 154 -2.55 22.71 27.25
N LEU A 155 -3.08 22.11 26.18
CA LEU A 155 -2.34 21.22 25.28
C LEU A 155 -2.33 21.80 23.86
N GLU A 156 -1.68 22.96 23.69
CA GLU A 156 -1.38 23.59 22.39
C GLU A 156 -0.54 22.71 21.43
N HIS A 157 -0.21 21.47 21.80
CA HIS A 157 0.76 20.62 21.12
C HIS A 157 0.21 19.27 20.63
N GLN A 158 -1.10 18.99 20.69
CA GLN A 158 -1.66 17.90 19.88
C GLN A 158 -1.87 18.37 18.42
N ASN A 159 -0.80 18.88 17.81
CA ASN A 159 -0.72 18.90 16.35
C ASN A 159 -0.76 17.44 15.92
N GLN A 160 -1.94 16.95 15.52
CA GLN A 160 -2.02 15.69 14.80
C GLN A 160 -0.99 15.78 13.68
N ALA A 161 -0.03 14.85 13.68
CA ALA A 161 0.98 14.85 12.65
C ALA A 161 0.28 14.89 11.29
N PRO A 162 0.75 15.70 10.33
CA PRO A 162 0.07 15.83 9.05
C PRO A 162 -0.15 14.45 8.43
N CYS A 163 -1.33 14.23 7.87
CA CYS A 163 -1.76 12.94 7.31
C CYS A 163 -1.89 11.78 8.30
N LYS A 164 -2.10 12.09 9.58
CA LYS A 164 -2.51 11.15 10.62
C LYS A 164 -3.84 11.56 11.20
N ILE A 165 -4.65 10.56 11.56
CA ILE A 165 -5.93 10.73 12.23
C ILE A 165 -6.04 9.72 13.36
N THR A 166 -6.70 10.12 14.44
CA THR A 166 -7.02 9.23 15.56
C THR A 166 -8.47 8.74 15.40
N CYS A 167 -8.65 7.43 15.50
CA CYS A 167 -9.95 6.77 15.47
C CYS A 167 -10.31 6.29 16.89
N CYS A 168 -11.55 6.54 17.31
CA CYS A 168 -12.08 6.23 18.64
C CYS A 168 -13.35 5.40 18.51
N ASP A 169 -13.68 4.66 19.58
CA ASP A 169 -15.02 4.08 19.74
C ASP A 169 -16.05 5.15 20.12
N GLU A 170 -17.31 4.73 20.34
CA GLU A 170 -18.44 5.62 20.66
C GLU A 170 -18.20 6.57 21.85
N THR A 171 -17.22 6.30 22.71
CA THR A 171 -16.90 7.21 23.82
C THR A 171 -16.23 8.51 23.34
N GLY A 172 -15.69 8.52 22.12
CA GLY A 172 -15.11 9.69 21.45
C GLY A 172 -13.82 10.22 22.09
N LYS A 173 -13.26 9.51 23.08
CA LYS A 173 -12.11 9.97 23.87
C LYS A 173 -10.78 9.59 23.23
N THR A 174 -9.93 10.59 22.99
CA THR A 174 -8.60 10.41 22.37
C THR A 174 -7.64 9.53 23.15
N GLU A 175 -7.79 9.40 24.48
CA GLU A 175 -6.93 8.56 25.34
C GLU A 175 -7.02 7.07 24.99
N GLU A 176 -8.13 6.62 24.42
CA GLU A 176 -8.39 5.22 24.04
C GLU A 176 -8.33 5.01 22.51
N GLY A 177 -8.08 6.09 21.75
CA GLY A 177 -8.05 6.05 20.30
C GLY A 177 -6.75 5.48 19.72
N TYR A 178 -6.84 4.83 18.56
CA TYR A 178 -5.68 4.39 17.79
C TYR A 178 -5.43 5.30 16.59
N MET A 179 -4.16 5.45 16.21
CA MET A 179 -3.78 6.31 15.10
C MET A 179 -3.69 5.53 13.79
N THR A 180 -4.25 6.09 12.72
CA THR A 180 -4.10 5.60 11.35
C THR A 180 -3.68 6.73 10.42
N SER A 181 -3.31 6.40 9.18
CA SER A 181 -3.02 7.40 8.15
C SER A 181 -4.33 7.97 7.60
N SER A 182 -4.36 9.27 7.34
CA SER A 182 -5.42 9.89 6.54
C SER A 182 -5.46 9.26 5.15
N ALA A 183 -6.65 9.21 4.56
CA ALA A 183 -6.83 8.64 3.23
C ALA A 183 -5.99 9.42 2.18
N ASP A 184 -5.35 8.69 1.27
CA ASP A 184 -4.62 9.30 0.16
C ASP A 184 -5.52 10.27 -0.63
N GLY A 185 -5.02 11.47 -0.90
CA GLY A 185 -5.79 12.58 -1.47
C GLY A 185 -6.36 13.59 -0.47
N THR A 186 -6.32 13.30 0.84
CA THR A 186 -6.73 14.24 1.89
C THR A 186 -5.84 15.48 1.86
N GLN A 187 -6.40 16.69 1.87
CA GLN A 187 -5.61 17.92 1.90
C GLN A 187 -4.88 18.06 3.24
N CYS A 188 -3.59 18.36 3.20
CA CYS A 188 -2.75 18.51 4.39
C CYS A 188 -2.07 19.89 4.51
N GLU A 189 -1.78 20.54 3.38
CA GLU A 189 -1.32 21.93 3.32
C GLU A 189 -1.95 22.61 2.09
N THR A 190 -1.65 23.90 1.88
CA THR A 190 -2.01 24.62 0.65
C THR A 190 -1.42 23.88 -0.56
N GLU A 191 -2.30 23.43 -1.46
CA GLU A 191 -1.95 22.68 -2.68
C GLU A 191 -1.23 21.33 -2.46
N LYS A 192 -1.21 20.80 -1.23
CA LYS A 192 -0.64 19.47 -0.93
C LYS A 192 -1.68 18.50 -0.40
N ILE A 193 -1.47 17.23 -0.71
CA ILE A 193 -2.32 16.12 -0.30
C ILE A 193 -1.51 15.03 0.38
N CYS A 194 -2.19 14.25 1.21
CA CYS A 194 -1.67 13.06 1.84
C CYS A 194 -1.41 11.96 0.82
N LEU A 195 -0.23 11.34 0.90
CA LEU A 195 0.14 10.14 0.16
C LEU A 195 0.94 9.19 1.06
N SER A 196 0.44 7.98 1.23
CA SER A 196 1.05 6.96 2.10
C SER A 196 1.34 7.46 3.52
N GLY A 197 0.44 8.31 4.05
CA GLY A 197 0.54 8.88 5.40
C GLY A 197 1.58 10.00 5.57
N ASN A 198 1.98 10.65 4.47
CA ASN A 198 2.85 11.83 4.49
C ASN A 198 2.17 12.97 3.72
N CYS A 199 2.43 14.20 4.17
CA CYS A 199 2.28 15.43 3.39
C CYS A 199 3.64 15.78 2.76
#